data_AF-A0A349MG38-F1
#
_entry.id   AF-A0A349MG38-F1
#
_cell.length_a   1.000
_cell.length_b   1.000
_cell.length_c   1.000
_cell.angle_alpha   90.00
_cell.angle_beta   90.00
_cell.angle_gamma   90.00
#
_symmetry.space_group_name_H-M   'P 1'
#
loop_
_entity.id
_entity.type
_entity.pdbx_description
1 polymer ?
#
loop_
_entity_poly.entity_id
_entity_poly.type
_entity_poly.pdbx_seq_one_letter_code
_entity_poly.pdbx_strand_id
1 'polypeptide(L)' 'MGSLSIVANQQEYKIFDHEAGEILVTGIGSYRNALRIYDRLMMLQEIAAVSQMGLRANPVM' A
#
# COMPACT_ATOMS: atom_id res chain seq x y z
N MET A 1 -26.25 -6.87 -15.27
CA MET A 1 -24.91 -6.37 -14.88
C MET A 1 -24.92 -6.42 -13.37
N GLY A 2 -24.47 -7.54 -12.80
CA GLY A 2 -24.47 -7.73 -11.36
C GLY A 2 -23.64 -6.66 -10.68
N SER A 3 -24.20 -6.04 -9.65
CA SER A 3 -23.42 -5.08 -8.87
C SER A 3 -22.41 -5.89 -8.06
N LEU A 4 -21.13 -5.65 -8.30
CA LEU A 4 -20.08 -6.06 -7.38
C LEU A 4 -19.91 -4.94 -6.36
N SER A 5 -19.75 -5.30 -5.09
CA SER A 5 -19.41 -4.33 -4.04
C SER A 5 -18.14 -4.71 -3.32
N ILE A 6 -17.31 -3.70 -3.04
CA ILE A 6 -16.11 -3.86 -2.22
C ILE A 6 -16.42 -3.28 -0.84
N VAL A 7 -16.26 -4.10 0.18
CA VAL A 7 -16.33 -3.68 1.59
C VAL A 7 -14.94 -3.83 2.18
N ALA A 8 -14.37 -2.74 2.69
CA ALA A 8 -13.03 -2.75 3.26
C ALA A 8 -13.01 -2.10 4.64
N ASN A 9 -12.18 -2.63 5.53
CA ASN A 9 -11.84 -2.05 6.81
C ASN A 9 -10.31 -2.08 7.00
N GLN A 10 -9.81 -1.67 8.18
CA GLN A 10 -8.37 -1.63 8.45
C GLN A 10 -7.68 -3.00 8.44
N GLN A 11 -8.44 -4.10 8.46
CA GLN A 11 -7.94 -5.46 8.62
C GLN A 11 -8.17 -6.32 7.38
N GLU A 12 -9.23 -6.09 6.62
CA GLU A 12 -9.60 -6.90 5.46
C GLU A 12 -10.33 -6.07 4.39
N TYR A 13 -10.31 -6.58 3.15
CA TYR A 13 -11.32 -6.24 2.15
C TYR A 13 -12.04 -7.51 1.68
N LYS A 14 -13.29 -7.34 1.30
CA LYS A 14 -14.17 -8.38 0.74
C LYS A 14 -14.80 -7.87 -0.54
N ILE A 15 -14.87 -8.73 -1.54
CA ILE A 15 -15.62 -8.50 -2.78
C ILE A 15 -16.86 -9.37 -2.72
N PHE A 16 -18.03 -8.73 -2.72
CA PHE A 16 -19.33 -9.40 -2.68
C PHE A 16 -19.99 -9.35 -4.06
N ASP A 17 -20.47 -10.50 -4.50
CA ASP A 17 -21.33 -10.64 -5.68
C ASP A 17 -22.78 -10.70 -5.23
N HIS A 18 -23.55 -9.65 -5.55
CA HIS A 18 -24.96 -9.55 -5.15
C HIS A 18 -25.90 -10.43 -5.98
N GLU A 19 -25.50 -10.83 -7.20
CA GLU A 19 -26.29 -11.76 -8.01
C GLU A 19 -26.12 -13.21 -7.51
N ALA A 20 -24.89 -13.59 -7.15
CA ALA A 20 -24.60 -14.92 -6.60
C ALA A 20 -24.83 -15.03 -5.08
N GLY A 21 -24.92 -13.90 -4.37
CA GLY A 21 -25.11 -13.87 -2.92
C GLY A 21 -23.90 -14.35 -2.13
N GLU A 22 -22.69 -14.28 -2.70
CA GLU A 22 -21.48 -14.84 -2.11
C GLU A 22 -20.28 -13.87 -2.10
N ILE A 23 -19.27 -14.22 -1.28
CA ILE A 23 -17.99 -13.52 -1.23
C ILE A 23 -17.04 -14.19 -2.21
N LEU A 24 -16.62 -13.45 -3.24
CA LEU A 24 -15.68 -13.96 -4.25
C LEU A 24 -14.23 -13.91 -3.76
N VAL A 25 -13.87 -12.85 -3.02
CA VAL A 25 -12.48 -12.60 -2.59
C VAL A 25 -12.48 -12.02 -1.18
N THR A 26 -11.57 -12.52 -0.34
CA THR A 26 -11.24 -11.93 0.96
C THR A 26 -9.73 -11.75 1.08
N GLY A 27 -9.29 -10.55 1.45
CA GLY A 27 -7.87 -10.23 1.63
C GLY A 27 -7.59 -9.68 3.02
N ILE A 28 -7.19 -10.56 3.94
CA ILE A 28 -6.83 -10.20 5.33
C ILE A 28 -5.41 -9.63 5.37
N GLY A 29 -5.20 -8.59 6.16
CA GLY A 29 -3.91 -7.92 6.34
C GLY A 29 -3.48 -7.02 5.19
N SER A 30 -4.30 -6.88 4.14
CA SER A 30 -3.97 -6.10 2.95
C SER A 30 -3.71 -4.62 3.23
N TYR A 31 -4.56 -3.96 4.03
CA TYR A 31 -4.35 -2.56 4.42
C TYR A 31 -3.06 -2.38 5.24
N ARG A 32 -2.84 -3.22 6.25
CA ARG A 32 -1.61 -3.18 7.07
C ARG A 32 -0.36 -3.48 6.26
N ASN A 33 -0.42 -4.43 5.34
CA ASN A 33 0.69 -4.76 4.45
C ASN A 33 0.95 -3.64 3.43
N ALA A 34 -0.09 -3.06 2.86
CA ALA A 34 0.01 -1.91 1.96
C ALA A 34 0.59 -0.70 2.68
N LEU A 35 0.15 -0.42 3.91
CA LEU A 35 0.69 0.64 4.75
C LEU A 35 2.17 0.39 5.09
N ARG A 36 2.54 -0.85 5.45
CA ARG A 36 3.95 -1.20 5.71
C ARG A 36 4.84 -1.04 4.47
N ILE A 37 4.32 -1.35 3.28
CA ILE A 37 5.02 -1.13 2.01
C ILE A 37 5.17 0.37 1.75
N TYR A 38 4.10 1.15 1.94
CA TYR A 38 4.12 2.60 1.82
C TYR A 38 5.14 3.24 2.75
N ASP A 39 5.14 2.89 4.04
CA ASP A 39 6.10 3.40 5.02
C ASP A 39 7.54 3.05 4.64
N ARG A 40 7.76 1.83 4.12
CA ARG A 40 9.09 1.41 3.64
C ARG A 40 9.53 2.23 2.42
N LEU A 41 8.63 2.52 1.49
CA LEU A 41 8.93 3.35 0.32
C LEU A 41 9.26 4.79 0.73
N MET A 42 8.50 5.36 1.66
CA MET A 42 8.77 6.70 2.19
C MET A 42 10.12 6.79 2.89
N MET A 43 10.45 5.81 3.75
CA MET A 43 11.75 5.76 4.40
C MET A 43 12.91 5.67 3.39
N LEU A 44 12.75 4.86 2.33
CA LEU A 44 13.75 4.76 1.27
C LEU A 44 13.91 6.07 0.50
N GLN A 45 12.81 6.79 0.27
CA GLN A 45 12.83 8.10 -0.36
C GLN A 45 13.56 9.14 0.50
N GLU A 46 13.31 9.16 1.80
CA GLU A 46 14.03 10.03 2.74
C GLU A 46 15.53 9.73 2.78
N ILE A 47 15.91 8.44 2.85
CA ILE A 47 17.32 8.02 2.78
C ILE A 47 17.95 8.50 1.47
N ALA A 48 17.28 8.31 0.33
CA ALA A 48 17.78 8.76 -0.97
C ALA A 48 17.95 10.28 -1.02
N ALA A 49 17.01 11.05 -0.45
CA ALA A 49 17.11 12.51 -0.37
C ALA A 49 18.30 12.97 0.48
N VAL A 50 18.54 12.32 1.63
CA VAL A 50 19.70 12.60 2.50
C VAL A 50 21.02 12.22 1.83
N SER A 51 21.10 11.07 1.15
CA SER A 51 22.30 10.66 0.42
C SER A 51 22.66 11.63 -0.71
N GLN A 52 21.68 12.22 -1.40
CA GLN A 52 21.93 13.24 -2.43
C GLN A 52 22.44 14.57 -1.85
N MET A 53 22.01 14.96 -0.64
CA MET A 53 22.57 16.13 0.05
C MET A 53 24.02 15.91 0.52
N GLY A 54 24.35 14.71 1.01
CA GLY A 54 25.71 14.36 1.44
C GLY A 54 26.74 14.37 0.30
N LEU A 55 26.34 13.91 -0.90
CA LEU A 55 27.18 13.97 -2.11
C LEU A 55 27.39 15.40 -2.64
N ARG A 56 26.46 16.32 -2.38
CA ARG A 56 26.60 17.74 -2.75
C ARG A 56 27.46 18.54 -1.78
N ALA A 57 27.54 18.13 -0.51
CA ALA A 57 28.30 18.81 0.53
C ALA A 57 29.81 18.48 0.50
N ASN A 58 30.23 17.49 -0.29
CA ASN A 58 31.64 17.19 -0.52
C ASN A 58 31.97 17.32 -2.03
N PRO A 59 32.11 18.55 -2.55
CA PRO A 59 32.79 18.73 -3.83
C PRO A 59 34.25 18.33 -3.57
N VAL A 60 34.64 17.17 -4.08
CA VAL A 60 36.01 16.68 -4.07
C VAL A 60 36.94 17.83 -4.43
N MET A 61 37.72 18.31 -3.45
CA MET A 61 38.98 19.03 -3.64
C MET A 61 40.10 18.00 -3.64
#